data_AF-A0AA85BWM4-F1
#
_entry.id   AF-A0AA85BWM4-F1
#
_cell.length_a   1.000
_cell.length_b   1.000
_cell.length_c   1.000
_cell.angle_alpha   90.00
_cell.angle_beta   90.00
_cell.angle_gamma   90.00
#
_symmetry.space_group_name_H-M   'P 1'
#
loop_
_entity.id
_entity.type
_entity.pdbx_description
1 polymer ?
#
loop_
_entity_poly.entity_id
_entity_poly.type
_entity_poly.pdbx_seq_one_letter_code
_entity_poly.pdbx_strand_id
1 'polypeptide(L)'
;MFTSDVSDPYEILKRSILKRGDLTDRQRLDQLFNNIDLQHGSATDMLQRMREVIGPRTFDEGLFKQLFLSKLPQQVQAVLVSFQNNALDELAVSADRILEITKPSTTEVFSVKEKPHTTQNDITDLCHTLTRYLSLRTDRKRSRTPRRSISRKRSVSRPRETDNPDWCWYHNQYGKFSRNCRKPCNFPNTKPTDSKNNSGNFQAGTR
;
A
#
# COMPACT_ATOMS: atom_id res chain seq x y z
N MET A 1 -47.33 -75.03 -17.17
CA MET A 1 -46.47 -74.88 -18.37
C MET A 1 -45.76 -73.54 -18.25
N PHE A 2 -44.45 -73.54 -18.49
CA PHE A 2 -43.47 -72.54 -18.03
C PHE A 2 -43.67 -71.15 -18.66
N THR A 3 -43.58 -70.11 -17.84
CA THR A 3 -43.48 -68.71 -18.25
C THR A 3 -42.08 -68.48 -18.83
N SER A 4 -41.98 -68.33 -20.15
CA SER A 4 -40.76 -67.94 -20.83
C SER A 4 -40.50 -66.44 -20.59
N ASP A 5 -40.00 -66.12 -19.40
CA ASP A 5 -39.29 -64.87 -19.13
C ASP A 5 -37.90 -64.96 -19.76
N VAL A 6 -37.86 -64.92 -21.09
CA VAL A 6 -36.62 -64.79 -21.85
C VAL A 6 -36.64 -63.39 -22.41
N SER A 7 -36.20 -62.43 -21.61
CA SER A 7 -35.74 -61.15 -22.13
C SER A 7 -34.79 -61.44 -23.30
N ASP A 8 -35.15 -61.00 -24.50
CA ASP A 8 -34.41 -61.20 -25.74
C ASP A 8 -32.90 -60.97 -25.51
N PRO A 9 -32.02 -61.94 -25.82
CA PRO A 9 -30.57 -61.78 -25.70
C PRO A 9 -30.05 -60.48 -26.34
N TYR A 10 -30.71 -60.00 -27.39
CA TYR A 10 -30.42 -58.70 -28.00
C TYR A 10 -30.69 -57.53 -27.05
N GLU A 11 -31.83 -57.52 -26.35
CA GLU A 11 -32.19 -56.47 -25.39
C GLU A 11 -31.29 -56.48 -24.14
N ILE A 12 -30.79 -57.66 -23.73
CA ILE A 12 -29.81 -57.78 -22.66
C ILE A 12 -28.46 -57.18 -23.12
N LEU A 13 -27.99 -57.57 -24.30
CA LEU A 13 -26.75 -57.07 -24.88
C LEU A 13 -26.80 -55.55 -25.07
N LYS A 14 -27.87 -55.04 -25.69
CA LYS A 14 -28.12 -53.61 -25.89
C LYS A 14 -28.11 -52.82 -24.58
N ARG A 15 -28.82 -53.30 -23.54
CA ARG A 15 -28.79 -52.68 -22.20
C ARG A 15 -27.39 -52.71 -21.57
N SER A 16 -26.65 -53.79 -21.75
CA SER A 16 -25.30 -53.91 -21.18
C SER A 16 -24.27 -53.00 -21.88
N ILE A 17 -24.38 -52.82 -23.20
CA ILE A 17 -23.56 -51.87 -23.97
C ILE A 17 -23.89 -50.43 -23.57
N LEU A 18 -25.17 -50.07 -23.49
CA LEU A 18 -25.61 -48.74 -23.03
C LEU A 18 -25.13 -48.45 -21.61
N LYS A 19 -25.33 -49.39 -20.67
CA LYS A 19 -24.82 -49.26 -19.29
C LYS A 19 -23.30 -49.09 -19.20
N ARG A 20 -22.54 -49.62 -20.16
CA ARG A 20 -21.06 -49.53 -20.18
C ARG A 20 -20.56 -48.26 -20.86
N GLY A 21 -21.31 -47.74 -21.83
CA GLY A 21 -21.01 -46.48 -22.52
C GLY A 21 -21.52 -45.24 -21.79
N ASP A 22 -22.57 -45.38 -20.97
CA ASP A 22 -23.10 -44.30 -20.16
C ASP A 22 -22.21 -44.01 -18.94
N LEU A 23 -22.07 -42.73 -18.63
CA LEU A 23 -21.50 -42.31 -17.34
C LEU A 23 -22.39 -42.83 -16.21
N THR A 24 -21.76 -43.35 -15.16
CA THR A 24 -22.44 -43.68 -13.91
C THR A 24 -23.06 -42.41 -13.30
N ASP A 25 -24.14 -42.54 -12.53
CA ASP A 25 -24.79 -41.38 -11.88
C ASP A 25 -23.80 -40.56 -11.05
N ARG A 26 -22.84 -41.22 -10.39
CA ARG A 26 -21.77 -40.56 -9.64
C ARG A 26 -20.84 -39.73 -10.53
N GLN A 27 -20.42 -40.26 -11.68
CA GLN A 27 -19.55 -39.54 -12.62
C GLN A 27 -20.27 -38.35 -13.26
N ARG A 28 -21.58 -38.48 -13.54
CA ARG A 28 -22.38 -37.37 -14.06
C ARG A 28 -22.49 -36.23 -13.05
N LEU A 29 -22.77 -36.56 -11.78
CA LEU A 29 -22.78 -35.55 -10.72
C LEU A 29 -21.42 -34.88 -10.59
N ASP A 30 -20.34 -35.65 -10.57
CA ASP A 30 -18.98 -35.10 -10.54
C ASP A 30 -18.69 -34.19 -11.74
N GLN A 31 -19.17 -34.57 -12.92
CA GLN A 31 -19.06 -33.73 -14.12
C GLN A 31 -19.84 -32.42 -13.97
N LEU A 32 -21.09 -32.48 -13.49
CA LEU A 32 -21.96 -31.33 -13.27
C LEU A 32 -21.37 -30.36 -12.22
N PHE A 33 -20.78 -30.88 -11.15
CA PHE A 33 -20.24 -30.08 -10.04
C PHE A 33 -18.81 -29.58 -10.26
N ASN A 34 -17.95 -30.30 -10.97
CA ASN A 34 -16.52 -29.99 -11.02
C ASN A 34 -16.01 -29.65 -12.42
N ASN A 35 -16.66 -30.14 -13.47
CA ASN A 35 -16.13 -30.06 -14.83
C ASN A 35 -16.93 -29.12 -15.75
N ILE A 36 -18.07 -28.61 -15.29
CA ILE A 36 -18.83 -27.58 -16.02
C ILE A 36 -18.58 -26.22 -15.38
N ASP A 37 -18.07 -25.33 -16.21
CA ASP A 37 -17.68 -23.97 -15.88
C ASP A 37 -17.78 -23.03 -17.09
N LEU A 38 -17.74 -21.74 -16.78
CA LEU A 38 -18.01 -20.63 -17.70
C LEU A 38 -16.79 -20.25 -18.57
N GLN A 39 -15.74 -21.08 -18.61
CA GLN A 39 -14.40 -20.69 -19.07
C GLN A 39 -14.33 -20.15 -20.52
N HIS A 40 -15.23 -20.57 -21.41
CA HIS A 40 -15.16 -20.17 -22.83
C HIS A 40 -16.52 -19.92 -23.50
N GLY A 41 -17.63 -20.00 -22.76
CA GLY A 41 -18.98 -19.99 -23.34
C GLY A 41 -19.91 -18.97 -22.67
N SER A 42 -21.03 -18.70 -23.33
CA SER A 42 -22.16 -18.02 -22.73
C SER A 42 -22.72 -18.85 -21.56
N ALA A 43 -23.41 -18.21 -20.62
CA ALA A 43 -24.21 -18.87 -19.60
C ALA A 43 -25.30 -19.75 -20.22
N THR A 44 -25.85 -19.38 -21.38
CA THR A 44 -26.75 -20.26 -22.16
C THR A 44 -26.07 -21.55 -22.62
N ASP A 45 -24.85 -21.48 -23.14
CA ASP A 45 -24.09 -22.68 -23.56
C ASP A 45 -23.74 -23.56 -22.35
N MET A 46 -23.37 -22.94 -21.23
CA MET A 46 -23.11 -23.67 -19.97
C MET A 46 -24.37 -24.43 -19.52
N LEU A 47 -25.53 -23.77 -19.55
CA LEU A 47 -26.80 -24.35 -19.15
C LEU A 47 -27.21 -25.51 -20.04
N GLN A 48 -26.99 -25.39 -21.35
CA GLN A 48 -27.23 -26.47 -22.30
C GLN A 48 -26.37 -27.70 -21.98
N ARG A 49 -25.06 -27.51 -21.73
CA ARG A 49 -24.15 -28.60 -21.30
C ARG A 49 -24.59 -29.23 -19.98
N MET A 50 -25.09 -28.44 -19.03
CA MET A 50 -25.64 -28.97 -17.77
C MET A 50 -26.85 -29.87 -18.01
N ARG A 51 -27.77 -29.49 -18.91
CA ARG A 51 -28.93 -30.32 -19.29
C ARG A 51 -28.51 -31.62 -19.98
N GLU A 52 -27.49 -31.57 -20.83
CA GLU A 52 -26.95 -32.75 -21.52
C GLU A 52 -26.39 -33.80 -20.54
N VAL A 53 -25.70 -33.37 -19.48
CA VAL A 53 -25.15 -34.29 -18.46
C VAL A 53 -26.26 -34.94 -17.64
N ILE A 54 -27.32 -34.20 -17.32
CA ILE A 54 -28.50 -34.74 -16.61
C ILE A 54 -29.26 -35.72 -17.51
N GLY A 55 -29.38 -35.40 -18.80
CA GLY A 55 -30.09 -36.22 -19.78
C GLY A 55 -31.59 -36.33 -19.47
N PRO A 56 -32.25 -37.47 -19.74
CA PRO A 56 -33.70 -37.64 -19.58
C PRO A 56 -34.15 -37.78 -18.11
N ARG A 57 -33.27 -37.52 -17.15
CA ARG A 57 -33.58 -37.62 -15.72
C ARG A 57 -34.28 -36.34 -15.26
N THR A 58 -35.27 -36.49 -14.39
CA THR A 58 -35.85 -35.36 -13.68
C THR A 58 -34.91 -34.92 -12.57
N PHE A 59 -34.38 -33.70 -12.68
CA PHE A 59 -33.68 -33.01 -11.60
C PHE A 59 -34.64 -32.01 -10.97
N ASP A 60 -34.50 -31.74 -9.67
CA ASP A 60 -35.31 -30.70 -9.04
C ASP A 60 -34.97 -29.33 -9.65
N GLU A 61 -35.97 -28.63 -10.17
CA GLU A 61 -35.79 -27.36 -10.88
C GLU A 61 -35.15 -26.30 -9.97
N GLY A 62 -35.51 -26.28 -8.68
CA GLY A 62 -34.96 -25.35 -7.70
C GLY A 62 -33.48 -25.59 -7.43
N LEU A 63 -33.09 -26.85 -7.19
CA LEU A 63 -31.70 -27.25 -7.01
C LEU A 63 -30.88 -27.04 -8.28
N PHE A 64 -31.44 -27.34 -9.45
CA PHE A 64 -30.77 -27.14 -10.74
C PHE A 64 -30.48 -25.65 -10.97
N LYS A 65 -31.46 -24.80 -10.66
CA LYS A 65 -31.32 -23.36 -10.74
C LYS A 65 -30.28 -22.80 -9.77
N GLN A 66 -30.30 -23.26 -8.52
CA GLN A 66 -29.29 -22.87 -7.54
C GLN A 66 -27.89 -23.30 -7.99
N LEU A 67 -27.76 -24.50 -8.54
CA LEU A 67 -26.51 -25.00 -9.10
C LEU A 67 -26.03 -24.13 -10.26
N PHE A 68 -26.91 -23.83 -11.22
CA PHE A 68 -26.59 -22.95 -12.34
C PHE A 68 -26.10 -21.58 -11.86
N LEU A 69 -26.81 -20.94 -10.93
CA LEU A 69 -26.41 -19.65 -10.38
C LEU A 69 -25.06 -19.73 -9.66
N SER A 70 -24.79 -20.82 -8.91
CA SER A 70 -23.52 -21.01 -8.20
C SER A 70 -22.31 -21.10 -9.14
N LYS A 71 -22.51 -21.46 -10.41
CA LYS A 71 -21.47 -21.54 -11.45
C LYS A 71 -21.16 -20.21 -12.13
N LEU A 72 -22.00 -19.20 -11.95
CA LEU A 72 -21.78 -17.86 -12.51
C LEU A 72 -20.77 -17.07 -11.66
N PRO A 73 -20.06 -16.08 -12.22
CA PRO A 73 -19.27 -15.13 -11.44
C PRO A 73 -20.12 -14.37 -10.42
N GLN A 74 -19.55 -14.04 -9.26
CA GLN A 74 -20.25 -13.39 -8.14
C GLN A 74 -20.98 -12.09 -8.54
N GLN A 75 -20.39 -11.31 -9.44
CA GLN A 75 -20.98 -10.08 -9.99
C GLN A 75 -22.27 -10.33 -10.78
N VAL A 76 -22.34 -11.42 -11.54
CA VAL A 76 -23.55 -11.82 -12.27
C VAL A 76 -24.59 -12.38 -11.30
N GLN A 77 -24.17 -13.21 -10.34
CA GLN A 77 -25.04 -13.75 -9.30
C GLN A 77 -25.76 -12.63 -8.53
N ALA A 78 -25.04 -11.60 -8.10
CA ALA A 78 -25.59 -10.49 -7.33
C ALA A 78 -26.76 -9.78 -8.03
N VAL A 79 -26.71 -9.68 -9.36
CA VAL A 79 -27.80 -9.09 -10.16
C VAL A 79 -28.95 -10.08 -10.31
N LEU A 80 -28.65 -11.37 -10.57
CA LEU A 80 -29.66 -12.39 -10.85
C LEU A 80 -30.42 -12.91 -9.62
N VAL A 81 -29.91 -12.72 -8.41
CA VAL A 81 -30.60 -13.12 -7.15
C VAL A 81 -32.02 -12.54 -7.09
N SER A 82 -32.23 -11.29 -7.50
CA SER A 82 -33.55 -10.66 -7.51
C SER A 82 -34.51 -11.24 -8.56
N PHE A 83 -33.99 -11.95 -9.56
CA PHE A 83 -34.73 -12.54 -10.67
C PHE A 83 -34.92 -14.06 -10.51
N GLN A 84 -34.65 -14.61 -9.32
CA GLN A 84 -34.71 -16.04 -9.02
C GLN A 84 -36.08 -16.69 -9.23
N ASN A 85 -37.15 -15.95 -9.54
CA ASN A 85 -38.47 -16.50 -9.86
C ASN A 85 -38.67 -16.73 -11.37
N ASN A 86 -37.81 -16.17 -12.22
CA ASN A 86 -37.90 -16.28 -13.69
C ASN A 86 -37.54 -17.68 -14.18
N ALA A 87 -37.88 -18.00 -15.43
CA ALA A 87 -37.47 -19.28 -16.00
C ALA A 87 -35.94 -19.40 -16.05
N LEU A 88 -35.43 -20.63 -15.92
CA LEU A 88 -33.99 -20.90 -15.93
C LEU A 88 -33.34 -20.45 -17.26
N ASP A 89 -34.04 -20.60 -18.38
CA ASP A 89 -33.60 -20.12 -19.69
C ASP A 89 -33.53 -18.58 -19.77
N GLU A 90 -34.48 -17.87 -19.14
CA GLU A 90 -34.46 -16.40 -19.09
C GLU A 90 -33.30 -15.88 -18.24
N LEU A 91 -32.97 -16.58 -17.16
CA LEU A 91 -31.81 -16.26 -16.32
C LEU A 91 -30.50 -16.46 -17.09
N ALA A 92 -30.42 -17.49 -17.93
CA ALA A 92 -29.27 -17.74 -18.80
C ALA A 92 -29.05 -16.60 -19.80
N VAL A 93 -30.11 -16.20 -20.50
CA VAL A 93 -30.07 -15.07 -21.44
C VAL A 93 -29.71 -13.77 -20.74
N SER A 94 -30.23 -13.56 -19.53
CA SER A 94 -29.91 -12.38 -18.71
C SER A 94 -28.45 -12.38 -18.25
N ALA A 95 -27.95 -13.54 -17.81
CA ALA A 95 -26.55 -13.75 -17.45
C ALA A 95 -25.63 -13.42 -18.63
N ASP A 96 -25.98 -13.82 -19.85
CA ASP A 96 -25.21 -13.51 -21.05
C ASP A 96 -25.11 -12.03 -21.33
N ARG A 97 -26.22 -11.29 -21.21
CA ARG A 97 -26.22 -9.83 -21.36
C ARG A 97 -25.34 -9.16 -20.31
N ILE A 98 -25.41 -9.60 -19.06
CA ILE A 98 -24.57 -9.06 -17.98
C ILE A 98 -23.09 -9.39 -18.23
N LEU A 99 -22.79 -10.62 -18.67
CA LEU A 99 -21.45 -11.03 -19.04
C LEU A 99 -20.92 -10.24 -20.23
N GLU A 100 -21.76 -9.89 -21.20
CA GLU A 100 -21.38 -9.03 -22.32
C GLU A 100 -21.03 -7.60 -21.87
N ILE A 101 -21.80 -7.04 -20.94
CA ILE A 101 -21.53 -5.71 -20.37
C ILE A 101 -20.26 -5.72 -19.51
N THR A 102 -20.03 -6.80 -18.76
CA THR A 102 -18.87 -6.95 -17.86
C THR A 102 -17.64 -7.52 -18.53
N LYS A 103 -17.77 -8.07 -19.75
CA LYS A 103 -16.62 -8.40 -20.60
C LYS A 103 -15.84 -7.09 -20.77
N PRO A 104 -14.55 -7.05 -20.40
CA PRO A 104 -13.75 -5.89 -20.68
C PRO A 104 -13.71 -5.77 -22.20
N SER A 105 -14.48 -4.83 -22.73
CA SER A 105 -14.36 -4.44 -24.12
C SER A 105 -12.89 -4.10 -24.30
N THR A 106 -12.21 -4.81 -25.19
CA THR A 106 -11.06 -4.27 -25.88
C THR A 106 -11.55 -3.17 -26.80
N THR A 107 -12.20 -2.13 -26.25
CA THR A 107 -11.84 -0.81 -26.68
C THR A 107 -10.35 -0.75 -26.37
N GLU A 108 -9.55 -0.54 -27.41
CA GLU A 108 -8.40 0.32 -27.24
C GLU A 108 -8.95 1.59 -26.59
N VAL A 109 -9.09 1.57 -25.27
CA VAL A 109 -8.79 2.74 -24.48
C VAL A 109 -7.42 3.07 -25.03
N PHE A 110 -7.35 4.09 -25.89
CA PHE A 110 -6.15 4.88 -25.97
C PHE A 110 -5.82 5.12 -24.51
N SER A 111 -4.90 4.29 -24.00
CA SER A 111 -4.11 4.65 -22.88
C SER A 111 -3.42 5.88 -23.43
N VAL A 112 -4.05 7.04 -23.20
CA VAL A 112 -3.30 8.18 -22.75
C VAL A 112 -2.45 7.55 -21.69
N LYS A 113 -1.18 7.29 -22.06
CA LYS A 113 -0.11 7.10 -21.11
C LYS A 113 0.02 8.43 -20.38
N GLU A 114 -1.02 8.87 -19.68
CA GLU A 114 -0.83 9.36 -18.36
C GLU A 114 -0.37 8.13 -17.61
N LYS A 115 0.95 7.98 -17.68
CA LYS A 115 1.71 7.20 -16.71
C LYS A 115 1.00 7.40 -15.37
N PRO A 116 0.77 6.35 -14.57
CA PRO A 116 0.46 6.50 -13.16
C PRO A 116 1.73 7.00 -12.44
N HIS A 117 2.24 8.15 -12.87
CA HIS A 117 3.30 8.89 -12.22
C HIS A 117 2.75 9.82 -11.16
N THR A 118 1.43 9.96 -11.03
CA THR A 118 0.89 10.70 -9.89
C THR A 118 0.77 9.75 -8.72
N THR A 119 0.04 8.63 -8.83
CA THR A 119 -0.16 7.72 -7.67
C THR A 119 1.08 6.93 -7.25
N GLN A 120 1.94 6.47 -8.18
CA GLN A 120 3.17 5.78 -7.79
C GLN A 120 4.16 6.75 -7.14
N ASN A 121 4.26 7.98 -7.66
CA ASN A 121 5.12 8.98 -7.05
C ASN A 121 4.56 9.41 -5.70
N ASP A 122 3.25 9.57 -5.55
CA ASP A 122 2.59 9.90 -4.29
C ASP A 122 2.80 8.81 -3.24
N ILE A 123 2.72 7.53 -3.61
CA ILE A 123 3.01 6.41 -2.71
C ILE A 123 4.50 6.39 -2.36
N THR A 124 5.41 6.57 -3.32
CA THR A 124 6.84 6.63 -3.03
C THR A 124 7.22 7.85 -2.21
N ASP A 125 6.59 9.00 -2.42
CA ASP A 125 6.84 10.25 -1.70
C ASP A 125 6.23 10.19 -0.30
N LEU A 126 5.08 9.53 -0.14
CA LEU A 126 4.53 9.18 1.17
C LEU A 126 5.46 8.21 1.90
N CYS A 127 5.95 7.16 1.25
CA CYS A 127 6.93 6.23 1.81
C CYS A 127 8.23 6.94 2.21
N HIS A 128 8.76 7.84 1.37
CA HIS A 128 9.95 8.64 1.67
C HIS A 128 9.71 9.65 2.80
N THR A 129 8.53 10.27 2.84
CA THR A 129 8.13 11.22 3.89
C THR A 129 7.94 10.53 5.23
N LEU A 130 7.29 9.36 5.25
CA LEU A 130 7.17 8.51 6.44
C LEU A 130 8.55 8.01 6.89
N THR A 131 9.41 7.57 5.97
CA THR A 131 10.79 7.12 6.29
C THR A 131 11.63 8.25 6.89
N ARG A 132 11.54 9.47 6.35
CA ARG A 132 12.20 10.67 6.87
C ARG A 132 11.64 11.09 8.23
N TYR A 133 10.32 11.07 8.42
CA TYR A 133 9.69 11.36 9.71
C TYR A 133 10.11 10.37 10.80
N LEU A 134 10.14 9.07 10.46
CA LEU A 134 10.63 8.02 11.34
C LEU A 134 12.12 8.19 11.66
N SER A 135 12.95 8.55 10.67
CA SER A 135 14.38 8.80 10.87
C SER A 135 14.65 10.01 11.79
N LEU A 136 13.89 11.10 11.65
CA LEU A 136 13.97 12.24 12.55
C LEU A 136 13.47 11.90 13.98
N ARG A 137 12.46 11.02 14.09
CA ARG A 137 12.00 10.48 15.38
C ARG A 137 13.04 9.59 16.03
N THR A 138 13.72 8.72 15.28
CA THR A 138 14.76 7.84 15.81
C THR A 138 16.00 8.65 16.16
N ASP A 139 16.36 9.69 15.41
CA ASP A 139 17.47 10.59 15.74
C ASP A 139 17.19 11.38 17.03
N ARG A 140 15.95 11.89 17.19
CA ARG A 140 15.48 12.52 18.45
C ARG A 140 15.42 11.55 19.63
N LYS A 141 15.15 10.26 19.40
CA LYS A 141 15.19 9.23 20.46
C LYS A 141 16.63 8.77 20.75
N ARG A 142 17.54 8.79 19.78
CA ARG A 142 18.96 8.44 19.94
C ARG A 142 19.75 9.56 20.63
N SER A 143 19.31 10.81 20.49
CA SER A 143 19.84 11.96 21.24
C SER A 143 19.27 12.11 22.67
N ARG A 144 18.37 11.22 23.09
CA ARG A 144 17.86 11.11 24.47
C ARG A 144 18.57 10.05 25.32
N THR A 145 19.82 9.74 25.04
CA THR A 145 20.69 9.19 26.09
C THR A 145 20.99 10.29 27.10
N PRO A 146 20.76 10.13 28.42
CA PRO A 146 21.30 11.03 29.42
C PRO A 146 22.82 10.89 29.41
N ARG A 147 23.49 11.63 28.53
CA ARG A 147 24.96 11.66 28.50
C ARG A 147 25.40 12.48 29.69
N ARG A 148 25.63 11.75 30.79
CA ARG A 148 26.46 12.04 31.95
C ARG A 148 27.17 13.39 31.85
N SER A 149 26.85 14.26 32.80
CA SER A 149 27.63 15.37 33.34
C SER A 149 29.09 15.38 32.86
N ILE A 150 29.35 15.96 31.68
CA ILE A 150 30.70 16.36 31.31
C ILE A 150 30.95 17.66 32.09
N SER A 151 31.70 17.50 33.18
CA SER A 151 32.38 18.56 33.90
C SER A 151 32.86 19.61 32.90
N ARG A 152 32.34 20.83 33.04
CA ARG A 152 32.93 22.01 32.40
C ARG A 152 34.31 22.18 33.02
N LYS A 153 35.31 21.51 32.43
CA LYS A 153 36.71 21.89 32.63
C LYS A 153 36.84 23.30 32.08
N ARG A 154 36.74 24.29 32.98
CA ARG A 154 37.30 25.62 32.77
C ARG A 154 38.73 25.38 32.33
N SER A 155 39.04 25.71 31.09
CA SER A 155 40.41 25.86 30.63
C SER A 155 41.08 26.83 31.58
N VAL A 156 41.98 26.29 32.40
CA VAL A 156 42.90 27.07 33.23
C VAL A 156 43.74 27.88 32.25
N SER A 157 43.41 29.16 32.12
CA SER A 157 44.31 30.11 31.50
C SER A 157 45.60 30.10 32.32
N ARG A 158 46.71 29.89 31.61
CA ARG A 158 48.13 29.96 32.01
C ARG A 158 48.38 30.70 33.34
N PRO A 159 49.29 30.21 34.21
CA PRO A 159 49.73 30.96 35.38
C PRO A 159 50.12 32.38 34.94
N ARG A 160 49.53 33.40 35.56
CA ARG A 160 49.88 34.79 35.28
C ARG A 160 51.27 35.01 35.87
N GLU A 161 52.27 35.21 35.00
CA GLU A 161 53.66 35.44 35.41
C GLU A 161 53.86 36.74 36.20
N THR A 162 52.83 37.59 36.29
CA THR A 162 52.83 38.82 37.08
C THR A 162 51.45 39.02 37.71
N ASP A 163 51.20 38.43 38.88
CA ASP A 163 50.05 38.80 39.73
C ASP A 163 50.55 39.78 40.79
N ASN A 164 50.71 41.05 40.40
CA ASN A 164 51.11 42.11 41.33
C ASN A 164 49.85 42.67 42.01
N PRO A 165 49.71 42.55 43.35
CA PRO A 165 48.52 43.03 44.07
C PRO A 165 48.32 44.54 43.97
N ASP A 166 49.36 45.32 43.63
CA ASP A 166 49.27 46.77 43.44
C ASP A 166 48.73 47.18 42.06
N TRP A 167 48.46 46.21 41.18
CA TRP A 167 47.97 46.44 39.82
C TRP A 167 46.51 46.02 39.68
N CYS A 168 45.73 46.80 38.92
CA CYS A 168 44.35 46.41 38.64
C CYS A 168 44.30 45.18 37.72
N TRP A 169 43.18 44.45 37.78
CA TRP A 169 42.93 43.25 36.98
C TRP A 169 43.27 43.43 35.48
N TYR A 170 43.02 44.60 34.89
CA TYR A 170 43.33 44.86 33.49
C TYR A 170 44.84 44.96 33.22
N HIS A 171 45.63 45.65 34.06
CA HIS A 171 47.08 45.65 33.91
C HIS A 171 47.70 44.30 34.26
N ASN A 172 47.06 43.54 35.14
CA ASN A 172 47.50 42.19 35.48
C ASN A 172 47.22 41.18 34.35
N GLN A 173 46.17 41.42 33.56
CA GLN A 173 45.81 40.58 32.43
C GLN A 173 46.49 41.00 31.11
N TYR A 174 46.75 42.30 30.91
CA TYR A 174 47.18 42.86 29.63
C TYR A 174 48.47 43.70 29.68
N GLY A 175 49.03 43.95 30.88
CA GLY A 175 50.22 44.77 31.09
C GLY A 175 50.09 46.16 30.47
N LYS A 176 51.19 46.64 29.87
CA LYS A 176 51.27 47.96 29.20
C LYS A 176 50.31 48.15 28.01
N PHE A 177 49.68 47.07 27.54
CA PHE A 177 48.69 47.12 26.45
C PHE A 177 47.26 47.29 26.96
N SER A 178 47.05 47.36 28.28
CA SER A 178 45.75 47.66 28.85
C SER A 178 45.28 49.05 28.41
N ARG A 179 44.07 49.11 27.86
CA ARG A 179 43.40 50.38 27.51
C ARG A 179 42.61 50.97 28.67
N ASN A 180 42.35 50.16 29.71
CA ASN A 180 41.53 50.56 30.85
C ASN A 180 42.31 50.38 32.16
N CYS A 181 42.40 51.46 32.93
CA CYS A 181 42.97 51.45 34.29
C CYS A 181 41.84 51.66 35.31
N ARG A 182 41.80 50.83 36.36
CA ARG A 182 40.91 51.03 37.52
C ARG A 182 41.77 51.45 38.70
N LYS A 183 41.49 52.61 39.30
CA LYS A 183 42.18 53.08 40.51
C LYS A 183 41.65 52.37 41.77
N PRO A 184 42.48 52.16 42.81
CA PRO A 184 43.93 52.44 42.86
C PRO A 184 44.73 51.40 42.08
N CYS A 185 45.67 51.83 41.24
CA CYS A 185 46.54 50.95 40.47
C CYS A 185 47.87 51.66 40.22
N ASN A 186 48.97 51.00 40.59
CA ASN A 186 50.32 51.56 40.58
C ASN A 186 51.16 51.09 39.37
N PHE A 187 50.51 50.83 38.23
CA PHE A 187 51.20 50.40 37.02
C PHE A 187 51.93 51.59 36.36
N PRO A 188 53.23 51.47 36.04
CA PRO A 188 54.00 52.56 35.45
C PRO A 188 53.47 52.93 34.06
N ASN A 189 52.92 54.13 33.94
CA ASN A 189 52.21 54.58 32.74
C ASN A 189 53.18 55.20 31.73
N THR A 190 53.75 54.40 30.81
CA THR A 190 54.50 54.94 29.67
C THR A 190 53.52 55.35 28.57
N LYS A 191 53.02 56.58 28.61
CA LYS A 191 52.29 57.14 27.46
C LYS A 191 53.30 57.51 26.37
N PRO A 192 53.16 57.05 25.12
CA PRO A 192 53.72 57.77 23.99
C PRO A 192 52.84 59.01 23.80
N THR A 193 53.43 60.17 24.04
CA THR A 193 52.91 61.44 23.55
C THR A 193 52.91 61.40 22.03
N ASP A 194 51.77 61.61 21.37
CA ASP A 194 51.72 62.62 20.31
C ASP A 194 50.29 62.91 19.83
N SER A 195 49.89 64.15 20.15
CA SER A 195 49.47 65.19 19.20
C SER A 195 48.36 64.91 18.17
N LYS A 196 47.36 65.80 18.25
CA LYS A 196 46.44 66.31 17.22
C LYS A 196 45.04 65.68 17.12
N ASN A 197 44.13 66.32 17.86
CA ASN A 197 43.01 67.12 17.30
C ASN A 197 42.51 66.69 15.91
N ASN A 198 41.25 66.29 15.78
CA ASN A 198 40.12 67.22 15.54
C ASN A 198 38.83 66.44 15.14
N SER A 199 37.81 66.58 15.97
CA SER A 199 36.37 66.82 15.72
C SER A 199 35.66 66.44 14.40
N GLY A 200 34.46 65.84 14.55
CA GLY A 200 33.25 66.00 13.70
C GLY A 200 33.05 64.91 12.63
N ASN A 201 32.22 63.89 12.79
CA ASN A 201 30.74 63.83 12.86
C ASN A 201 30.02 64.42 11.64
N PHE A 202 29.26 63.62 10.89
CA PHE A 202 27.91 63.95 10.38
C PHE A 202 27.15 62.68 9.96
N GLN A 203 25.99 62.48 10.58
CA GLN A 203 24.94 61.54 10.19
C GLN A 203 24.03 62.14 9.10
N ALA A 204 23.35 61.23 8.41
CA ALA A 204 22.39 61.43 7.33
C ALA A 204 21.12 62.21 7.71
N GLY A 205 20.45 62.77 6.69
CA GLY A 205 19.08 63.29 6.80
C GLY A 205 18.45 63.64 5.44
N THR A 206 17.55 62.77 4.98
CA THR A 206 16.25 63.03 4.29
C THR A 206 16.13 64.14 3.23
N ARG A 207 15.72 63.77 2.01
CA ARG A 207 14.29 63.71 1.59
C ARG A 207 14.13 62.80 0.39
#